data_AF-A0A095B1C0-F1
#
_entry.id   AF-A0A095B1C0-F1
#
_cell.length_a   1.000
_cell.length_b   1.000
_cell.length_c   1.000
_cell.angle_alpha   90.00
_cell.angle_beta   90.00
_cell.angle_gamma   90.00
#
_symmetry.space_group_name_H-M   'P 1'
#
loop_
_entity.id
_entity.type
_entity.pdbx_description
1 polymer ?
#
loop_
_entity_poly.entity_id
_entity_poly.type
_entity_poly.pdbx_seq_one_letter_code
_entity_poly.pdbx_strand_id
1 'polypeptide(L)'
;VISKTMASMFVTRVITRVPKVPILMPCRFSRRRLPPEYRKQYLEKISNGALDKYRKSDFVPYPALKTQRLWEVQPQEPEKETKRLYQELVPHFIDPRYRDRLRERLERHEMMLRRRNLDMPEFYVGSVVAVRTADKFAPNQSHRFLGICIERFNEGLWTKFTLRNVIEKTAVEIQYELYNPTIQSIEVLLLEKRLDRNLLYLRDAPLDESRFPFDMSRIPYNPSDPVPINDKKVKLLPPPWAFKWYLHGYRGIHDTMYDYLTPQQLSEIQDKINLVDRYDLMKMYRSRLCLEEERIALRDVQIQHQDLIRHHEQRRQELMDKHKETQRTDKNTAYGGR
;
A
#
# COMPACT_ATOMS: atom_id res chain seq x y z
N VAL A 1 -32.66 -29.64 -61.66
CA VAL A 1 -33.25 -31.00 -61.62
C VAL A 1 -32.14 -31.98 -61.24
N ILE A 2 -32.30 -32.61 -60.08
CA ILE A 2 -31.81 -33.96 -59.70
C ILE A 2 -30.29 -34.24 -59.79
N SER A 3 -29.68 -34.22 -58.60
CA SER A 3 -28.79 -35.22 -57.98
C SER A 3 -27.94 -36.21 -58.81
N LYS A 4 -26.77 -36.51 -58.21
CA LYS A 4 -26.14 -37.84 -57.96
C LYS A 4 -24.81 -38.17 -58.67
N THR A 5 -23.78 -38.20 -57.82
CA THR A 5 -22.81 -39.28 -57.54
C THR A 5 -21.70 -39.70 -58.53
N MET A 6 -20.49 -39.66 -57.96
CA MET A 6 -19.40 -40.67 -57.96
C MET A 6 -18.57 -40.97 -59.22
N ALA A 7 -17.25 -40.79 -59.09
CA ALA A 7 -16.18 -41.82 -59.21
C ALA A 7 -14.82 -41.09 -59.38
N SER A 8 -13.87 -41.17 -58.43
CA SER A 8 -12.75 -42.12 -58.39
C SER A 8 -11.97 -42.26 -59.71
N MET A 9 -10.74 -41.73 -59.78
CA MET A 9 -9.61 -42.42 -60.41
C MET A 9 -8.27 -41.98 -59.84
N PHE A 10 -7.46 -43.00 -59.56
CA PHE A 10 -6.06 -42.98 -59.14
C PHE A 10 -5.15 -42.34 -60.20
N VAL A 11 -4.13 -41.60 -59.76
CA VAL A 11 -2.84 -41.54 -60.48
C VAL A 11 -1.71 -41.71 -59.47
N THR A 12 -0.86 -42.68 -59.78
CA THR A 12 0.23 -43.22 -58.97
C THR A 12 1.57 -42.58 -59.33
N ARG A 13 2.39 -42.33 -58.30
CA ARG A 13 3.87 -42.33 -58.21
C ARG A 13 4.71 -41.78 -59.36
N VAL A 14 5.67 -40.90 -59.02
CA VAL A 14 7.11 -41.22 -59.09
C VAL A 14 7.85 -40.51 -57.94
N ILE A 15 8.49 -41.30 -57.09
CA ILE A 15 9.41 -40.87 -56.02
C ILE A 15 10.82 -40.91 -56.63
N THR A 16 11.51 -39.77 -56.75
CA THR A 16 12.95 -39.74 -56.99
C THR A 16 13.69 -39.62 -55.65
N ARG A 17 14.24 -40.73 -55.18
CA ARG A 17 15.13 -40.77 -54.00
C ARG A 17 16.51 -40.25 -54.40
N VAL A 18 16.87 -39.05 -53.95
CA VAL A 18 18.26 -38.59 -53.96
C VAL A 18 19.03 -39.36 -52.86
N PRO A 19 20.20 -39.95 -53.14
CA PRO A 19 20.96 -40.68 -52.12
C PRO A 19 21.48 -39.73 -51.03
N LYS A 20 21.09 -40.00 -49.77
CA LYS A 20 21.60 -39.31 -48.59
C LYS A 20 23.05 -39.74 -48.33
N VAL A 21 24.01 -38.87 -48.60
CA VAL A 21 25.37 -38.99 -48.08
C VAL A 21 25.31 -38.70 -46.57
N PRO A 22 25.78 -39.60 -45.67
CA PRO A 22 25.80 -39.31 -44.24
C PRO A 22 26.95 -38.34 -43.95
N ILE A 23 26.62 -37.05 -43.80
CA ILE A 23 27.57 -36.07 -43.25
C ILE A 23 27.65 -36.35 -41.75
N LEU A 24 28.72 -37.04 -41.35
CA LEU A 24 29.08 -37.23 -39.95
C LEU A 24 29.63 -35.89 -39.42
N MET A 25 28.74 -35.04 -38.90
CA MET A 25 29.18 -33.84 -38.17
C MET A 25 29.65 -34.26 -36.77
N PRO A 26 30.92 -34.00 -36.40
CA PRO A 26 31.40 -34.32 -35.07
C PRO A 26 30.67 -33.46 -34.04
N CYS A 27 29.99 -34.10 -33.10
CA CYS A 27 29.38 -33.48 -31.92
C CYS A 27 30.46 -32.86 -31.01
N ARG A 28 30.95 -31.67 -31.34
CA ARG A 28 31.80 -30.84 -30.46
C ARG A 28 31.03 -29.65 -29.90
N PHE A 29 29.84 -29.86 -29.34
CA PHE A 29 29.22 -28.91 -28.42
C PHE A 29 28.36 -29.66 -27.40
N SER A 30 29.01 -30.50 -26.59
CA SER A 30 28.40 -30.98 -25.36
C SER A 30 28.20 -29.80 -24.41
N ARG A 31 26.91 -29.44 -24.21
CA ARG A 31 26.38 -28.71 -23.05
C ARG A 31 26.95 -27.30 -22.81
N ARG A 32 26.60 -26.35 -23.69
CA ARG A 32 26.32 -24.99 -23.18
C ARG A 32 25.04 -25.09 -22.34
N ARG A 33 25.16 -25.30 -21.02
CA ARG A 33 24.04 -25.04 -20.12
C ARG A 33 23.74 -23.55 -20.24
N LEU A 34 22.69 -23.21 -20.97
CA LEU A 34 22.17 -21.85 -21.01
C LEU A 34 21.94 -21.38 -19.55
N PRO A 35 22.25 -20.11 -19.23
CA PRO A 35 21.96 -19.55 -17.92
C PRO A 35 20.50 -19.84 -17.50
N PRO A 36 20.19 -19.98 -16.20
CA PRO A 36 18.84 -20.30 -15.72
C PRO A 36 17.74 -19.39 -16.26
N GLU A 37 18.11 -18.17 -16.64
CA GLU A 37 17.25 -17.13 -17.21
C GLU A 37 16.59 -17.52 -18.55
N TYR A 38 17.21 -18.41 -19.34
CA TYR A 38 16.68 -18.90 -20.63
C TYR A 38 15.76 -20.12 -20.49
N ARG A 39 15.57 -20.64 -19.27
CA ARG A 39 14.55 -21.67 -18.97
C ARG A 39 13.22 -21.09 -18.52
N LYS A 40 13.08 -19.76 -18.50
CA LYS A 40 11.80 -19.12 -18.20
C LYS A 40 10.80 -19.56 -19.27
N GLN A 41 9.82 -20.38 -18.88
CA GLN A 41 8.64 -20.60 -19.70
C GLN A 41 8.04 -19.22 -19.98
N TYR A 42 8.07 -18.78 -21.23
CA TYR A 42 7.40 -17.55 -21.61
C TYR A 42 5.92 -17.78 -21.37
N LEU A 43 5.36 -17.10 -20.36
CA LEU A 43 3.91 -17.02 -20.21
C LEU A 43 3.36 -16.41 -21.50
N GLU A 44 2.32 -17.03 -22.06
CA GLU A 44 1.67 -16.51 -23.25
C GLU A 44 1.20 -15.07 -22.97
N LYS A 45 1.51 -14.16 -23.89
CA LYS A 45 1.05 -12.77 -23.77
C LYS A 45 -0.48 -12.78 -23.82
N ILE A 46 -1.12 -12.23 -22.80
CA ILE A 46 -2.57 -12.08 -22.74
C ILE A 46 -3.02 -11.21 -23.91
N SER A 47 -4.06 -11.62 -24.63
CA SER A 47 -4.61 -10.83 -25.73
C SER A 47 -5.26 -9.55 -25.22
N ASN A 48 -5.14 -8.44 -25.97
CA ASN A 48 -5.73 -7.15 -25.56
C ASN A 48 -7.25 -7.26 -25.33
N GLY A 49 -7.95 -8.06 -26.13
CA GLY A 49 -9.39 -8.31 -25.95
C GLY A 49 -9.73 -9.05 -24.66
N ALA A 50 -8.87 -9.96 -24.19
CA ALA A 50 -9.02 -10.57 -22.87
C ALA A 50 -8.73 -9.57 -21.76
N LEU A 51 -7.71 -8.73 -21.92
CA LEU A 51 -7.32 -7.71 -20.96
C LEU A 51 -8.43 -6.65 -20.75
N ASP A 52 -9.10 -6.23 -21.83
CA ASP A 52 -10.23 -5.30 -21.74
C ASP A 52 -11.46 -5.91 -21.05
N LYS A 53 -11.66 -7.23 -21.13
CA LYS A 53 -12.69 -7.91 -20.33
C LYS A 53 -12.37 -7.80 -18.84
N TYR A 54 -11.10 -8.00 -18.45
CA TYR A 54 -10.69 -7.84 -17.06
C TYR A 54 -10.82 -6.39 -16.56
N ARG A 55 -10.51 -5.39 -17.40
CA ARG A 55 -10.70 -3.98 -17.05
C ARG A 55 -12.16 -3.60 -16.79
N LYS A 56 -13.09 -4.23 -17.51
CA LYS A 56 -14.54 -3.97 -17.40
C LYS A 56 -15.23 -4.85 -16.37
N SER A 57 -14.61 -5.96 -15.97
CA SER A 57 -15.15 -6.86 -14.95
C SER A 57 -15.16 -6.21 -13.57
N ASP A 58 -16.19 -6.50 -12.78
CA ASP A 58 -16.20 -6.21 -11.35
C ASP A 58 -15.18 -7.07 -10.60
N PHE A 59 -14.75 -6.63 -9.41
CA PHE A 59 -13.93 -7.46 -8.55
C PHE A 59 -14.74 -8.65 -8.04
N VAL A 60 -14.16 -9.85 -8.13
CA VAL A 60 -14.76 -11.08 -7.59
C VAL A 60 -13.77 -11.70 -6.61
N PRO A 61 -14.13 -11.88 -5.33
CA PRO A 61 -13.24 -12.48 -4.35
C PRO A 61 -12.94 -13.95 -4.71
N TYR A 62 -11.70 -14.39 -4.47
CA TYR A 62 -11.22 -15.72 -4.85
C TYR A 62 -12.09 -16.89 -4.31
N PRO A 63 -12.62 -16.83 -3.07
CA PRO A 63 -13.57 -17.83 -2.59
C PRO A 63 -14.82 -17.94 -3.46
N ALA A 64 -15.40 -16.81 -3.90
CA ALA A 64 -16.58 -16.78 -4.76
C ALA A 64 -16.30 -17.30 -6.18
N LEU A 65 -15.08 -17.09 -6.70
CA LEU A 65 -14.63 -17.71 -7.95
C LEU A 65 -14.55 -19.24 -7.81
N LYS A 66 -14.09 -19.75 -6.67
CA LYS A 66 -13.94 -21.19 -6.42
C LYS A 66 -15.27 -21.90 -6.18
N THR A 67 -16.21 -21.26 -5.50
CA THR A 67 -17.55 -21.82 -5.23
C THR A 67 -18.59 -21.50 -6.31
N GLN A 68 -18.25 -20.68 -7.31
CA GLN A 68 -19.18 -20.17 -8.34
C GLN A 68 -20.40 -19.42 -7.76
N ARG A 69 -20.33 -18.96 -6.51
CA ARG A 69 -21.42 -18.23 -5.84
C ARG A 69 -21.20 -16.72 -5.90
N LEU A 70 -21.13 -16.17 -7.12
CA LEU A 70 -20.97 -14.73 -7.31
C LEU A 70 -22.14 -13.91 -6.73
N TRP A 71 -23.34 -14.50 -6.67
CA TRP A 71 -24.57 -13.86 -6.21
C TRP A 71 -24.63 -13.62 -4.69
N GLU A 72 -23.73 -14.24 -3.90
CA GLU A 72 -23.63 -14.00 -2.45
C GLU A 72 -22.92 -12.66 -2.14
N VAL A 73 -22.17 -12.08 -3.08
CA VAL A 73 -21.47 -10.80 -2.90
C VAL A 73 -22.46 -9.66 -3.19
N GLN A 74 -23.28 -9.31 -2.21
CA GLN A 74 -24.18 -8.17 -2.36
C GLN A 74 -23.38 -6.85 -2.39
N PRO A 75 -23.71 -5.91 -3.30
CA PRO A 75 -23.21 -4.54 -3.23
C PRO A 75 -23.54 -3.93 -1.87
N GLN A 76 -22.55 -3.68 -1.04
CA GLN A 76 -22.71 -2.82 0.13
C GLN A 76 -22.02 -1.49 -0.13
N GLU A 77 -22.68 -0.40 0.26
CA GLU A 77 -22.06 0.92 0.27
C GLU A 77 -20.88 0.90 1.26
N PRO A 78 -19.75 1.56 0.92
CA PRO A 78 -18.57 1.52 1.75
C PRO A 78 -18.85 2.20 3.09
N GLU A 79 -18.53 1.50 4.17
CA GLU A 79 -18.67 2.05 5.51
C GLU A 79 -17.68 3.21 5.73
N LYS A 80 -18.03 4.15 6.61
CA LYS A 80 -17.12 5.26 6.94
C LYS A 80 -15.81 4.75 7.55
N GLU A 81 -15.84 3.60 8.21
CA GLU A 81 -14.68 2.97 8.85
C GLU A 81 -13.67 2.47 7.83
N THR A 82 -14.10 1.87 6.71
CA THR A 82 -13.18 1.39 5.69
C THR A 82 -12.43 2.52 5.01
N LYS A 83 -13.09 3.66 4.78
CA LYS A 83 -12.40 4.87 4.29
C LYS A 83 -11.33 5.38 5.27
N ARG A 84 -11.54 5.26 6.58
CA ARG A 84 -10.57 5.67 7.61
C ARG A 84 -9.35 4.74 7.67
N LEU A 85 -9.61 3.43 7.61
CA LEU A 85 -8.58 2.38 7.71
C LEU A 85 -7.70 2.27 6.46
N TYR A 86 -8.29 2.51 5.28
CA TYR A 86 -7.68 2.23 3.98
C TYR A 86 -7.53 3.49 3.11
N GLN A 87 -6.93 4.53 3.67
CA GLN A 87 -6.72 5.79 2.97
C GLN A 87 -5.87 5.64 1.70
N GLU A 88 -4.99 4.63 1.68
CA GLU A 88 -4.09 4.34 0.58
C GLU A 88 -4.61 3.40 -0.50
N LEU A 89 -5.74 2.71 -0.26
CA LEU A 89 -6.40 1.87 -1.27
C LEU A 89 -7.28 2.70 -2.22
N VAL A 90 -7.41 4.00 -1.95
CA VAL A 90 -8.12 4.94 -2.79
C VAL A 90 -7.28 5.24 -4.05
N PRO A 91 -7.89 5.36 -5.25
CA PRO A 91 -7.16 5.63 -6.48
C PRO A 91 -6.35 6.93 -6.42
N HIS A 92 -5.27 6.98 -7.19
CA HIS A 92 -4.40 8.15 -7.23
C HIS A 92 -5.13 9.36 -7.85
N PHE A 93 -4.83 10.56 -7.35
CA PHE A 93 -5.20 11.85 -7.93
C PHE A 93 -4.59 12.17 -9.31
N ILE A 94 -3.86 11.23 -9.93
CA ILE A 94 -3.30 11.41 -11.28
C ILE A 94 -4.45 11.41 -12.29
N ASP A 95 -4.29 12.16 -13.39
CA ASP A 95 -5.26 12.18 -14.48
C ASP A 95 -5.65 10.74 -14.88
N PRO A 96 -6.96 10.42 -14.95
CA PRO A 96 -7.46 9.07 -15.24
C PRO A 96 -6.85 8.43 -16.50
N ARG A 97 -6.35 9.24 -17.44
CA ARG A 97 -5.71 8.81 -18.69
C ARG A 97 -4.43 8.02 -18.47
N TYR A 98 -3.71 8.27 -17.37
CA TYR A 98 -2.47 7.59 -17.04
C TYR A 98 -2.67 6.47 -16.01
N ARG A 99 -3.92 6.15 -15.67
CA ARG A 99 -4.29 5.12 -14.71
C ARG A 99 -4.84 3.88 -15.43
N ASP A 100 -4.50 2.70 -14.93
CA ASP A 100 -5.11 1.44 -15.38
C ASP A 100 -5.88 0.80 -14.22
N ARG A 101 -7.20 0.69 -14.39
CA ARG A 101 -8.11 0.11 -13.39
C ARG A 101 -7.71 -1.30 -13.00
N LEU A 102 -7.21 -2.09 -13.95
CA LEU A 102 -6.80 -3.46 -13.69
C LEU A 102 -5.55 -3.49 -12.78
N ARG A 103 -4.58 -2.62 -13.06
CA ARG A 103 -3.37 -2.48 -12.26
C ARG A 103 -3.71 -2.09 -10.83
N GLU A 104 -4.49 -1.03 -10.64
CA GLU A 104 -4.88 -0.55 -9.29
C GLU A 104 -5.66 -1.63 -8.52
N ARG A 105 -6.51 -2.40 -9.19
CA ARG A 105 -7.25 -3.50 -8.56
C ARG A 105 -6.33 -4.63 -8.10
N LEU A 106 -5.32 -4.98 -8.90
CA LEU A 106 -4.30 -5.96 -8.51
C LEU A 106 -3.45 -5.44 -7.34
N GLU A 107 -3.07 -4.17 -7.37
CA GLU A 107 -2.34 -3.52 -6.28
C GLU A 107 -3.14 -3.57 -4.96
N ARG A 108 -4.42 -3.18 -4.99
CA ARG A 108 -5.31 -3.27 -3.81
C ARG A 108 -5.43 -4.70 -3.28
N HIS A 109 -5.56 -5.68 -4.18
CA HIS A 109 -5.64 -7.09 -3.80
C HIS A 109 -4.40 -7.55 -3.04
N GLU A 110 -3.21 -7.24 -3.56
CA GLU A 110 -1.94 -7.60 -2.93
C GLU A 110 -1.76 -6.94 -1.57
N MET A 111 -2.15 -5.66 -1.45
CA MET A 111 -2.15 -4.93 -0.19
C MET A 111 -3.04 -5.61 0.87
N MET A 112 -4.23 -6.08 0.48
CA MET A 112 -5.12 -6.81 1.38
C MET A 112 -4.60 -8.21 1.74
N LEU A 113 -3.88 -8.89 0.84
CA LEU A 113 -3.18 -10.13 1.17
C LEU A 113 -2.07 -9.90 2.20
N ARG A 114 -1.29 -8.83 2.06
CA ARG A 114 -0.25 -8.47 3.05
C ARG A 114 -0.86 -8.22 4.44
N ARG A 115 -2.01 -7.54 4.51
CA ARG A 115 -2.74 -7.27 5.76
C ARG A 115 -3.24 -8.53 6.49
N ARG A 116 -3.36 -9.68 5.81
CA ARG A 116 -3.65 -10.98 6.49
C ARG A 116 -2.53 -11.45 7.41
N ASN A 117 -1.32 -10.95 7.20
CA ASN A 117 -0.12 -11.37 7.91
C ASN A 117 0.47 -10.27 8.80
N LEU A 118 0.12 -9.01 8.55
CA LEU A 118 0.58 -7.86 9.32
C LEU A 118 -0.61 -6.98 9.70
N ASP A 119 -0.81 -6.78 10.99
CA ASP A 119 -1.82 -5.86 11.50
C ASP A 119 -1.37 -4.42 11.28
N MET A 120 -2.10 -3.69 10.43
CA MET A 120 -1.82 -2.30 10.07
C MET A 120 -2.90 -1.40 10.69
N PRO A 121 -2.62 -0.71 11.80
CA PRO A 121 -3.59 0.13 12.50
C PRO A 121 -3.89 1.45 11.75
N GLU A 122 -4.97 2.12 12.16
CA GLU A 122 -5.27 3.49 11.74
C GLU A 122 -4.30 4.48 12.40
N PHE A 123 -3.66 5.34 11.60
CA PHE A 123 -2.88 6.48 12.10
C PHE A 123 -2.85 7.60 11.06
N TYR A 124 -2.53 8.81 11.51
CA TYR A 124 -2.49 10.00 10.66
C TYR A 124 -1.16 10.74 10.82
N VAL A 125 -0.97 11.76 9.99
CA VAL A 125 0.09 12.74 10.21
C VAL A 125 -0.17 13.46 11.54
N GLY A 126 0.84 13.48 12.41
CA GLY A 126 0.75 13.91 13.80
C GLY A 126 0.73 12.77 14.81
N SER A 127 0.30 11.57 14.43
CA SER A 127 0.27 10.42 15.34
C SER A 127 1.68 9.96 15.68
N VAL A 128 1.88 9.47 16.92
CA VAL A 128 3.14 8.88 17.37
C VAL A 128 3.08 7.38 17.18
N VAL A 129 4.01 6.84 16.39
CA VAL A 129 4.03 5.45 15.96
C VAL A 129 5.39 4.84 16.30
N ALA A 130 5.36 3.59 16.78
CA ALA A 130 6.52 2.74 16.92
C ALA A 130 6.50 1.63 15.86
N VAL A 131 7.56 1.56 15.06
CA VAL A 131 7.69 0.55 14.00
C VAL A 131 8.81 -0.40 14.38
N ARG A 132 8.53 -1.70 14.31
CA ARG A 132 9.53 -2.76 14.45
C ARG A 132 9.86 -3.35 13.09
N THR A 133 11.10 -3.23 12.66
CA THR A 133 11.62 -3.79 11.41
C THR A 133 12.59 -4.93 11.70
N ALA A 134 12.64 -5.90 10.79
CA ALA A 134 13.70 -6.90 10.74
C ALA A 134 14.95 -6.29 10.08
N ASP A 135 16.08 -6.31 10.78
CA ASP A 135 17.35 -5.84 10.25
C ASP A 135 18.44 -6.86 10.57
N LYS A 136 19.15 -7.32 9.55
CA LYS A 136 20.20 -8.33 9.67
C LYS A 136 21.36 -7.87 10.56
N PHE A 137 21.65 -6.56 10.57
CA PHE A 137 22.82 -6.02 11.27
C PHE A 137 22.52 -5.53 12.69
N ALA A 138 21.24 -5.47 13.07
CA ALA A 138 20.83 -5.14 14.43
C ALA A 138 21.16 -6.30 15.41
N PRO A 139 21.51 -6.01 16.68
CA PRO A 139 21.93 -7.02 17.64
C PRO A 139 20.90 -8.14 17.86
N ASN A 140 19.61 -7.78 17.84
CA ASN A 140 18.49 -8.72 18.00
C ASN A 140 17.81 -9.05 16.67
N GLN A 141 18.50 -8.82 15.55
CA GLN A 141 17.96 -8.90 14.18
C GLN A 141 16.67 -8.07 13.96
N SER A 142 16.39 -7.15 14.87
CA SER A 142 15.20 -6.34 14.91
C SER A 142 15.55 -4.95 15.41
N HIS A 143 14.96 -3.96 14.78
CA HIS A 143 15.13 -2.55 15.07
C HIS A 143 13.76 -1.95 15.40
N ARG A 144 13.67 -1.20 16.50
CA ARG A 144 12.45 -0.50 16.90
C ARG A 144 12.71 1.00 16.85
N PHE A 145 11.91 1.73 16.08
CA PHE A 145 11.99 3.18 16.01
C PHE A 145 10.64 3.79 16.39
N LEU A 146 10.68 4.77 17.29
CA LEU A 146 9.51 5.53 17.74
C LEU A 146 9.66 6.96 17.24
N GLY A 147 8.60 7.52 16.67
CA GLY A 147 8.57 8.92 16.27
C GLY A 147 7.19 9.42 15.88
N ILE A 148 7.09 10.74 15.68
CA ILE A 148 5.90 11.38 15.12
C ILE A 148 5.88 11.17 13.60
N CYS A 149 4.72 10.81 13.06
CA CYS A 149 4.51 10.74 11.62
C CYS A 149 4.39 12.16 11.06
N ILE A 150 5.43 12.62 10.35
CA ILE A 150 5.47 13.96 9.77
C ILE A 150 4.88 14.02 8.38
N GLU A 151 4.91 12.92 7.64
CA GLU A 151 4.43 12.88 6.27
C GLU A 151 3.95 11.48 5.94
N ARG A 152 2.85 11.40 5.19
CA ARG A 152 2.29 10.15 4.71
C ARG A 152 1.86 10.32 3.27
N PHE A 153 2.46 9.53 2.39
CA PHE A 153 2.10 9.43 0.98
C PHE A 153 1.22 8.20 0.80
N ASN A 154 -0.04 8.42 0.47
CA ASN A 154 -1.03 7.36 0.26
C ASN A 154 -1.09 7.03 -1.23
N GLU A 155 -0.27 6.08 -1.67
CA GLU A 155 -0.18 5.67 -3.07
C GLU A 155 -0.01 4.15 -3.17
N GLY A 156 -1.12 3.41 -3.10
CA GLY A 156 -1.13 1.96 -3.33
C GLY A 156 -0.02 1.22 -2.56
N LEU A 157 0.69 0.30 -3.23
CA LEU A 157 1.81 -0.42 -2.61
C LEU A 157 2.98 0.50 -2.22
N TRP A 158 3.15 1.64 -2.90
CA TRP A 158 4.20 2.61 -2.61
C TRP A 158 3.84 3.58 -1.49
N THR A 159 2.85 3.23 -0.68
CA THR A 159 2.47 4.00 0.49
C THR A 159 3.66 4.11 1.44
N LYS A 160 4.07 5.35 1.68
CA LYS A 160 5.24 5.69 2.49
C LYS A 160 4.83 6.61 3.63
N PHE A 161 5.50 6.47 4.75
CA PHE A 161 5.36 7.42 5.85
C PHE A 161 6.70 7.69 6.49
N THR A 162 6.92 8.94 6.89
CA THR A 162 8.18 9.40 7.47
C THR A 162 7.97 9.63 8.95
N LEU A 163 8.73 8.91 9.78
CA LEU A 163 8.77 9.12 11.22
C LEU A 163 9.96 10.01 11.57
N ARG A 164 9.71 11.01 12.42
CA ARG A 164 10.75 11.89 12.98
C ARG A 164 10.82 11.72 14.49
N ASN A 165 12.02 11.63 15.04
CA ASN A 165 12.25 11.75 16.48
C ASN A 165 13.60 12.42 16.75
N VAL A 166 13.75 13.00 17.94
CA VAL A 166 15.01 13.53 18.42
C VAL A 166 15.63 12.54 19.40
N ILE A 167 16.72 11.92 18.96
CA ILE A 167 17.52 11.00 19.76
C ILE A 167 18.65 11.82 20.36
N GLU A 168 18.72 11.89 21.69
CA GLU A 168 19.68 12.72 22.41
C GLU A 168 19.62 14.20 22.02
N LYS A 169 20.42 14.64 21.04
CA LYS A 169 20.45 16.00 20.49
C LYS A 169 20.39 16.05 18.96
N THR A 170 20.13 14.90 18.33
CA THR A 170 20.13 14.76 16.87
C THR A 170 18.74 14.37 16.41
N ALA A 171 18.20 15.11 15.44
CA ALA A 171 16.96 14.74 14.79
C ALA A 171 17.21 13.63 13.77
N VAL A 172 16.45 12.54 13.86
CA VAL A 172 16.52 11.39 12.97
C VAL A 172 15.17 11.24 12.28
N GLU A 173 15.20 11.05 10.97
CA GLU A 173 14.04 10.76 10.15
C GLU A 173 14.22 9.40 9.47
N ILE A 174 13.20 8.54 9.56
CA ILE A 174 13.17 7.26 8.85
C ILE A 174 11.89 7.19 8.03
N GLN A 175 12.06 6.98 6.73
CA GLN A 175 10.96 6.75 5.81
C GLN A 175 10.71 5.24 5.69
N TYR A 176 9.49 4.82 6.04
CA TYR A 176 9.04 3.44 5.92
C TYR A 176 8.07 3.30 4.75
N GLU A 177 8.15 2.16 4.07
CA GLU A 177 7.13 1.71 3.12
C GLU A 177 6.15 0.81 3.86
N LEU A 178 4.86 1.16 3.89
CA LEU A 178 3.84 0.50 4.72
C LEU A 178 3.72 -1.01 4.43
N TYR A 179 3.86 -1.40 3.16
CA TYR A 179 3.71 -2.78 2.70
C TYR A 179 5.03 -3.56 2.64
N ASN A 180 6.12 -3.00 3.18
CA ASN A 180 7.42 -3.67 3.18
C ASN A 180 7.37 -4.99 3.98
N PRO A 181 7.88 -6.11 3.42
CA PRO A 181 7.92 -7.40 4.12
C PRO A 181 8.81 -7.40 5.38
N THR A 182 9.79 -6.50 5.48
CA THR A 182 10.69 -6.39 6.64
C THR A 182 10.00 -5.82 7.89
N ILE A 183 8.87 -5.11 7.73
CA ILE A 183 8.10 -4.62 8.87
C ILE A 183 7.43 -5.80 9.57
N GLN A 184 7.70 -5.90 10.88
CA GLN A 184 7.17 -6.95 11.76
C GLN A 184 5.93 -6.49 12.53
N SER A 185 5.93 -5.24 13.03
CA SER A 185 4.79 -4.67 13.73
C SER A 185 4.78 -3.14 13.60
N ILE A 186 3.57 -2.58 13.65
CA ILE A 186 3.32 -1.14 13.68
C ILE A 186 2.40 -0.89 14.88
N GLU A 187 2.91 -0.17 15.87
CA GLU A 187 2.20 0.15 17.10
C GLU A 187 1.89 1.65 17.13
N VAL A 188 0.61 2.00 17.26
CA VAL A 188 0.19 3.40 17.44
C VAL A 188 0.15 3.70 18.94
N LEU A 189 1.02 4.59 19.37
CA LEU A 189 1.15 4.97 20.78
C LEU A 189 0.24 6.14 21.14
N LEU A 190 0.20 7.17 20.28
CA LEU A 190 -0.71 8.30 20.39
C LEU A 190 -1.39 8.51 19.04
N LEU A 191 -2.71 8.37 19.03
CA LEU A 191 -3.52 8.67 17.85
C LEU A 191 -3.98 10.12 17.90
N GLU A 192 -3.36 10.97 17.11
CA GLU A 192 -3.77 12.37 16.94
C GLU A 192 -3.64 12.81 15.47
N LYS A 193 -4.41 13.85 15.11
CA LYS A 193 -4.28 14.59 13.86
C LYS A 193 -3.71 15.98 14.13
N ARG A 194 -3.01 16.54 13.16
CA ARG A 194 -2.62 17.96 13.15
C ARG A 194 -3.44 18.74 12.13
N LEU A 195 -3.33 20.06 12.19
CA LEU A 195 -4.03 20.99 11.29
C LEU A 195 -3.62 20.85 9.83
N ASP A 196 -2.39 20.40 9.60
CA ASP A 196 -1.76 20.31 8.28
C ASP A 196 -1.68 18.86 7.78
N ARG A 197 -1.56 18.71 6.45
CA ARG A 197 -1.45 17.40 5.80
C ARG A 197 -0.06 16.75 5.98
N ASN A 198 0.97 17.56 6.20
CA ASN A 198 2.34 17.16 6.53
C ASN A 198 2.92 18.15 7.55
N LEU A 199 3.98 17.75 8.24
CA LEU A 199 4.63 18.48 9.33
C LEU A 199 6.11 18.71 9.01
N LEU A 200 6.44 18.89 7.73
CA LEU A 200 7.82 19.05 7.28
C LEU A 200 8.51 20.29 7.90
N TYR A 201 7.72 21.29 8.31
CA TYR A 201 8.21 22.47 9.02
C TYR A 201 8.86 22.15 10.38
N LEU A 202 8.63 20.96 10.95
CA LEU A 202 9.30 20.51 12.17
C LEU A 202 10.82 20.35 12.02
N ARG A 203 11.34 20.38 10.77
CA ARG A 203 12.77 20.42 10.49
C ARG A 203 13.43 21.74 10.92
N ASP A 204 12.70 22.84 10.80
CA ASP A 204 13.13 24.20 11.15
C ASP A 204 12.50 24.70 12.47
N ALA A 205 11.84 23.81 13.21
CA ALA A 205 11.28 24.07 14.53
C ALA A 205 12.27 23.67 15.64
N PRO A 206 12.12 24.19 16.87
CA PRO A 206 12.84 23.72 18.05
C PRO A 206 12.73 22.19 18.21
N LEU A 207 13.84 21.55 18.60
CA LEU A 207 13.92 20.09 18.70
C LEU A 207 12.86 19.49 19.63
N ASP A 208 12.49 20.21 20.69
CA ASP A 208 11.51 19.80 21.70
C ASP A 208 10.14 19.47 21.09
N GLU A 209 9.76 20.11 19.98
CA GLU A 209 8.50 19.86 19.28
C GLU A 209 8.43 18.49 18.60
N SER A 210 9.57 17.85 18.41
CA SER A 210 9.69 16.52 17.78
C SER A 210 10.32 15.46 18.68
N ARG A 211 10.52 15.79 19.96
CA ARG A 211 11.16 14.90 20.94
C ARG A 211 10.12 14.03 21.63
N PHE A 212 10.20 12.72 21.41
CA PHE A 212 9.34 11.73 22.08
C PHE A 212 10.19 10.67 22.80
N PRO A 213 9.84 10.31 24.04
CA PRO A 213 10.57 9.28 24.79
C PRO A 213 10.36 7.90 24.15
N PHE A 214 11.44 7.11 24.06
CA PHE A 214 11.42 5.76 23.46
C PHE A 214 10.55 4.76 24.23
N ASP A 215 10.43 4.98 25.55
CA ASP A 215 9.68 4.12 26.46
C ASP A 215 8.23 4.59 26.65
N MET A 216 7.72 5.42 25.74
CA MET A 216 6.33 5.86 25.76
C MET A 216 5.37 4.67 25.66
N SER A 217 4.45 4.57 26.63
CA SER A 217 3.37 3.60 26.61
C SER A 217 2.24 4.05 25.68
N ARG A 218 1.48 3.07 25.14
CA ARG A 218 0.29 3.34 24.34
C ARG A 218 -0.78 4.04 25.18
N ILE A 219 -1.30 5.16 24.68
CA ILE A 219 -2.46 5.85 25.23
C ILE A 219 -3.72 5.19 24.65
N PRO A 220 -4.59 4.60 25.49
CA PRO A 220 -5.80 3.97 25.01
C PRO A 220 -6.74 5.01 24.41
N TYR A 221 -7.39 4.66 23.31
CA TYR A 221 -8.45 5.45 22.69
C TYR A 221 -9.60 4.52 22.30
N ASN A 222 -10.83 5.02 22.33
CA ASN A 222 -11.98 4.26 21.87
C ASN A 222 -12.10 4.38 20.34
N PRO A 223 -12.23 3.27 19.60
CA PRO A 223 -12.35 3.31 18.13
C PRO A 223 -13.59 4.07 17.62
N SER A 224 -14.65 4.16 18.43
CA SER A 224 -15.89 4.86 18.05
C SER A 224 -15.75 6.39 18.11
N ASP A 225 -14.81 6.90 18.90
CA ASP A 225 -14.65 8.33 19.10
C ASP A 225 -13.95 8.95 17.87
N PRO A 226 -14.32 10.18 17.47
CA PRO A 226 -13.61 10.87 16.40
C PRO A 226 -12.15 11.11 16.80
N VAL A 227 -11.24 10.97 15.83
CA VAL A 227 -9.80 11.18 16.08
C VAL A 227 -9.54 12.62 16.54
N PRO A 228 -8.87 12.82 17.69
CA PRO A 228 -8.62 14.16 18.22
C PRO A 228 -7.69 14.95 17.29
N ILE A 229 -8.02 16.22 17.07
CA ILE A 229 -7.21 17.17 16.31
C ILE A 229 -6.48 18.06 17.31
N ASN A 230 -5.16 18.09 17.19
CA ASN A 230 -4.28 18.91 18.00
C ASN A 230 -4.00 20.22 17.27
N ASP A 231 -4.59 21.30 17.78
CA ASP A 231 -4.54 22.65 17.18
C ASP A 231 -3.28 23.44 17.59
N LYS A 232 -2.30 22.80 18.23
CA LYS A 232 -1.05 23.45 18.65
C LYS A 232 -0.32 24.05 17.44
N LYS A 233 -0.09 25.37 17.50
CA LYS A 233 0.78 26.09 16.56
C LYS A 233 2.23 26.09 17.05
N VAL A 234 3.16 25.74 16.17
CA VAL A 234 4.59 25.61 16.45
C VAL A 234 5.36 26.87 16.05
N LYS A 235 6.20 27.38 16.95
CA LYS A 235 7.12 28.50 16.65
C LYS A 235 8.35 27.98 15.93
N LEU A 236 8.69 28.56 14.78
CA LEU A 236 9.92 28.23 14.06
C LEU A 236 11.14 28.89 14.70
N LEU A 237 12.30 28.32 14.44
CA LEU A 237 13.58 28.97 14.71
C LEU A 237 13.75 30.21 13.81
N PRO A 238 14.61 31.17 14.15
CA PRO A 238 14.94 32.26 13.25
C PRO A 238 15.56 31.73 11.94
N PRO A 239 15.40 32.45 10.82
CA PRO A 239 15.96 32.06 9.52
C PRO A 239 17.51 31.98 9.56
N PRO A 240 18.16 31.25 8.63
CA PRO A 240 17.59 30.66 7.40
C PRO A 240 16.87 29.32 7.62
N TRP A 241 15.73 29.16 6.96
CA TRP A 241 14.97 27.90 6.91
C TRP A 241 15.36 27.06 5.71
N ALA A 242 15.14 25.74 5.79
CA ALA A 242 15.35 24.82 4.67
C ALA A 242 14.38 25.09 3.50
N PHE A 243 13.16 25.56 3.81
CA PHE A 243 12.13 25.86 2.80
C PHE A 243 11.45 27.21 3.06
N LYS A 244 10.85 27.78 2.01
CA LYS A 244 10.00 28.97 2.08
C LYS A 244 8.62 28.62 2.63
N TRP A 245 8.54 28.23 3.90
CA TRP A 245 7.31 27.74 4.55
C TRP A 245 6.11 28.67 4.37
N TYR A 246 6.36 29.98 4.40
CA TYR A 246 5.37 31.03 4.22
C TYR A 246 4.59 30.97 2.89
N LEU A 247 5.15 30.32 1.86
CA LEU A 247 4.44 30.11 0.60
C LEU A 247 3.49 28.92 0.64
N HIS A 248 3.64 27.97 1.56
CA HIS A 248 2.93 26.69 1.49
C HIS A 248 1.58 26.64 2.24
N GLY A 249 1.21 27.71 2.95
CA GLY A 249 -0.11 27.84 3.57
C GLY A 249 -0.33 26.90 4.77
N TYR A 250 0.73 26.55 5.50
CA TYR A 250 0.64 25.77 6.73
C TYR A 250 -0.13 26.52 7.82
N ARG A 251 -1.07 25.84 8.48
CA ARG A 251 -1.91 26.37 9.56
C ARG A 251 -1.31 26.12 10.95
N GLY A 252 -0.50 25.08 11.08
CA GLY A 252 0.18 24.68 12.31
C GLY A 252 1.45 25.49 12.61
N ILE A 253 1.85 26.43 11.75
CA ILE A 253 2.96 27.35 12.04
C ILE A 253 2.41 28.56 12.81
N HIS A 254 3.13 28.98 13.84
CA HIS A 254 2.77 30.14 14.65
C HIS A 254 3.01 31.44 13.88
N ASP A 255 2.15 32.43 14.09
CA ASP A 255 2.13 33.69 13.33
C ASP A 255 3.40 34.54 13.52
N THR A 256 4.19 34.27 14.58
CA THR A 256 5.55 34.82 14.77
C THR A 256 6.50 34.56 13.61
N MET A 257 6.19 33.60 12.73
CA MET A 257 6.93 33.40 11.48
C MET A 257 6.95 34.68 10.62
N TYR A 258 5.85 35.43 10.58
CA TYR A 258 5.72 36.61 9.73
C TYR A 258 6.62 37.78 10.19
N ASP A 259 6.99 37.82 11.47
CA ASP A 259 7.86 38.85 12.03
C ASP A 259 9.27 38.83 11.41
N TYR A 260 9.71 37.67 10.91
CA TYR A 260 11.01 37.49 10.25
C TYR A 260 11.01 37.84 8.75
N LEU A 261 9.85 38.12 8.16
CA LEU A 261 9.72 38.30 6.71
C LEU A 261 9.87 39.75 6.28
N THR A 262 10.46 39.94 5.10
CA THR A 262 10.56 41.25 4.46
C THR A 262 9.22 41.68 3.83
N PRO A 263 8.97 42.98 3.65
CA PRO A 263 7.76 43.47 2.96
C PRO A 263 7.55 42.85 1.56
N GLN A 264 8.65 42.57 0.84
CA GLN A 264 8.61 41.91 -0.47
C GLN A 264 8.09 40.46 -0.36
N GLN A 265 8.52 39.71 0.65
CA GLN A 265 8.04 38.35 0.86
C GLN A 265 6.57 38.34 1.31
N LEU A 266 6.15 39.34 2.07
CA LEU A 266 4.73 39.50 2.42
C LEU A 266 3.87 39.78 1.18
N SER A 267 4.33 40.61 0.24
CA SER A 267 3.63 40.79 -1.04
C SER A 267 3.61 39.51 -1.88
N GLU A 268 4.69 38.72 -1.91
CA GLU A 268 4.70 37.41 -2.59
C GLU A 268 3.60 36.46 -2.06
N ILE A 269 3.37 36.46 -0.75
CA ILE A 269 2.30 35.64 -0.13
C ILE A 269 0.94 36.11 -0.60
N GLN A 270 0.71 37.43 -0.55
CA GLN A 270 -0.57 38.02 -0.94
C GLN A 270 -0.86 37.77 -2.42
N ASP A 271 0.16 37.91 -3.28
CA ASP A 271 0.08 37.63 -4.71
C ASP A 271 -0.23 36.17 -4.97
N LYS A 272 0.44 35.25 -4.27
CA LYS A 272 0.16 33.81 -4.40
C LYS A 272 -1.29 33.48 -4.03
N ILE A 273 -1.77 33.99 -2.89
CA ILE A 273 -3.14 33.73 -2.42
C ILE A 273 -4.16 34.30 -3.41
N ASN A 274 -3.97 35.55 -3.83
CA ASN A 274 -4.93 36.25 -4.66
C ASN A 274 -4.88 35.77 -6.11
N LEU A 275 -3.71 35.68 -6.72
CA LEU A 275 -3.57 35.42 -8.17
C LEU A 275 -3.56 33.93 -8.50
N VAL A 276 -2.98 33.09 -7.64
CA VAL A 276 -2.75 31.67 -7.95
C VAL A 276 -3.76 30.78 -7.23
N ASP A 277 -3.71 30.70 -5.90
CA ASP A 277 -4.43 29.67 -5.16
C ASP A 277 -5.96 29.85 -5.20
N ARG A 278 -6.46 31.10 -5.30
CA ARG A 278 -7.89 31.39 -5.41
C ARG A 278 -8.49 31.01 -6.77
N TYR A 279 -7.72 31.15 -7.86
CA TYR A 279 -8.23 31.05 -9.22
C TYR A 279 -7.77 29.81 -10.00
N ASP A 280 -6.84 29.01 -9.46
CA ASP A 280 -6.37 27.78 -10.12
C ASP A 280 -7.38 26.63 -9.99
N LEU A 281 -8.40 26.68 -10.85
CA LEU A 281 -9.43 25.64 -10.96
C LEU A 281 -8.85 24.27 -11.36
N MET A 282 -7.75 24.27 -12.13
CA MET A 282 -7.13 23.03 -12.59
C MET A 282 -6.44 22.30 -11.45
N LYS A 283 -5.76 23.03 -10.55
CA LYS A 283 -5.25 22.50 -9.28
C LYS A 283 -6.37 21.98 -8.41
N MET A 284 -7.50 22.69 -8.30
CA MET A 284 -8.67 22.22 -7.57
C MET A 284 -9.20 20.90 -8.15
N TYR A 285 -9.34 20.80 -9.47
CA TYR A 285 -9.77 19.59 -10.16
C TYR A 285 -8.83 18.42 -9.92
N ARG A 286 -7.51 18.60 -10.14
CA ARG A 286 -6.49 17.56 -9.93
C ARG A 286 -6.36 17.12 -8.47
N SER A 287 -6.66 18.00 -7.52
CA SER A 287 -6.61 17.67 -6.09
C SER A 287 -7.80 16.83 -5.60
N ARG A 288 -8.87 16.75 -6.39
CA ARG A 288 -10.09 16.02 -6.03
C ARG A 288 -10.14 14.70 -6.76
N LEU A 289 -10.50 13.67 -6.02
CA LEU A 289 -10.77 12.38 -6.60
C LEU A 289 -12.17 12.34 -7.22
N CYS A 290 -12.33 11.56 -8.29
CA CYS A 290 -13.66 11.24 -8.80
C CYS A 290 -14.42 10.39 -7.77
N LEU A 291 -15.55 10.89 -7.29
CA LEU A 291 -16.35 10.23 -6.25
C LEU A 291 -16.85 8.85 -6.68
N GLU A 292 -17.14 8.66 -7.96
CA GLU A 292 -17.56 7.37 -8.49
C GLU A 292 -16.45 6.33 -8.41
N GLU A 293 -15.22 6.71 -8.79
CA GLU A 293 -14.05 5.83 -8.74
C GLU A 293 -13.66 5.52 -7.30
N GLU A 294 -13.74 6.51 -6.41
CA GLU A 294 -13.55 6.32 -4.97
C GLU A 294 -14.52 5.27 -4.42
N ARG A 295 -15.81 5.41 -4.74
CA ARG A 295 -16.86 4.49 -4.29
C ARG A 295 -16.64 3.08 -4.83
N ILE A 296 -16.28 2.93 -6.10
CA ILE A 296 -15.97 1.62 -6.70
C ILE A 296 -14.78 0.97 -5.98
N ALA A 297 -13.69 1.71 -5.79
CA ALA A 297 -12.51 1.18 -5.12
C ALA A 297 -12.81 0.79 -3.66
N LEU A 298 -13.52 1.62 -2.91
CA LEU A 298 -13.88 1.32 -1.52
C LEU A 298 -14.86 0.15 -1.41
N ARG A 299 -15.75 -0.06 -2.38
CA ARG A 299 -16.62 -1.24 -2.43
C ARG A 299 -15.81 -2.53 -2.60
N ASP A 300 -14.82 -2.54 -3.49
CA ASP A 300 -13.90 -3.68 -3.64
C ASP A 300 -13.17 -3.96 -2.31
N VAL A 301 -12.70 -2.90 -1.65
CA VAL A 301 -12.00 -2.97 -0.36
C VAL A 301 -12.90 -3.48 0.75
N GLN A 302 -14.17 -3.07 0.81
CA GLN A 302 -15.14 -3.55 1.80
C GLN A 302 -15.30 -5.08 1.73
N ILE A 303 -15.43 -5.63 0.51
CA ILE A 303 -15.53 -7.07 0.29
C ILE A 303 -14.26 -7.78 0.79
N GLN A 304 -13.08 -7.25 0.42
CA GLN A 304 -11.80 -7.79 0.86
C GLN A 304 -11.61 -7.66 2.38
N HIS A 305 -12.16 -6.62 3.00
CA HIS A 305 -12.10 -6.40 4.45
C HIS A 305 -12.95 -7.43 5.21
N GLN A 306 -14.16 -7.74 4.73
CA GLN A 306 -14.98 -8.81 5.30
C GLN A 306 -14.31 -10.18 5.14
N ASP A 307 -13.62 -10.44 4.02
CA ASP A 307 -12.80 -11.64 3.84
C ASP A 307 -11.62 -11.67 4.83
N LEU A 308 -10.97 -10.52 5.06
CA LEU A 308 -9.87 -10.37 6.02
C LEU A 308 -10.33 -10.69 7.45
N ILE A 309 -11.45 -10.12 7.89
CA ILE A 309 -12.05 -10.39 9.20
C ILE A 309 -12.30 -11.89 9.37
N ARG A 310 -12.97 -12.52 8.41
CA ARG A 310 -13.24 -13.96 8.43
C ARG A 310 -11.96 -14.80 8.53
N HIS A 311 -10.92 -14.42 7.79
CA HIS A 311 -9.62 -15.08 7.85
C HIS A 311 -8.97 -14.97 9.24
N HIS A 312 -9.01 -13.80 9.88
CA HIS A 312 -8.47 -13.63 11.24
C HIS A 312 -9.30 -14.38 12.28
N GLU A 313 -10.63 -14.42 12.15
CA GLU A 313 -11.50 -15.19 13.03
C GLU A 313 -11.22 -16.69 12.97
N GLN A 314 -11.09 -17.25 11.76
CA GLN A 314 -10.72 -18.65 11.55
C GLN A 314 -9.35 -18.96 12.16
N ARG A 315 -8.33 -18.14 11.87
CA ARG A 315 -6.99 -18.31 12.44
C ARG A 315 -7.03 -18.24 13.97
N ARG A 316 -7.84 -17.34 14.56
CA ARG A 316 -8.01 -17.25 16.02
C ARG A 316 -8.66 -18.51 16.59
N GLN A 317 -9.69 -19.07 15.94
CA GLN A 317 -10.31 -20.33 16.35
C GLN A 317 -9.32 -21.49 16.31
N GLU A 318 -8.57 -21.64 15.21
CA GLU A 318 -7.54 -22.68 15.07
C GLU A 318 -6.48 -22.61 16.17
N LEU A 319 -6.04 -21.40 16.54
CA LEU A 319 -5.08 -21.20 17.65
C LEU A 319 -5.68 -21.60 19.00
N MET A 320 -6.95 -21.26 19.25
CA MET A 320 -7.65 -21.65 20.48
C MET A 320 -7.85 -23.16 20.57
N ASP A 321 -8.14 -23.83 19.45
CA ASP A 321 -8.32 -25.28 19.41
C ASP A 321 -6.98 -26.01 19.62
N LYS A 322 -5.89 -25.56 18.99
CA LYS A 322 -4.53 -26.05 19.27
C LYS A 322 -4.13 -25.87 20.73
N HIS A 323 -4.49 -24.74 21.35
CA HIS A 323 -4.22 -24.51 22.76
C HIS A 323 -5.00 -25.48 23.66
N LYS A 324 -6.29 -25.71 23.37
CA LYS A 324 -7.11 -26.70 24.09
C LYS A 324 -6.58 -28.13 23.92
N GLU A 325 -6.13 -28.50 22.73
CA GLU A 325 -5.50 -29.80 22.45
C GLU A 325 -4.23 -29.98 23.28
N THR A 326 -3.35 -28.97 23.31
CA THR A 326 -2.12 -28.99 24.12
C THR A 326 -2.43 -29.14 25.62
N GLN A 327 -3.42 -28.41 26.13
CA GLN A 327 -3.84 -28.57 27.53
C GLN A 327 -4.41 -29.97 27.84
N ARG A 328 -5.09 -30.61 26.88
CA ARG A 328 -5.59 -31.99 27.03
C ARG A 328 -4.44 -33.00 27.02
N THR A 329 -3.44 -32.83 26.16
CA THR A 329 -2.26 -33.71 26.13
C THR A 329 -1.47 -33.61 27.43
N ASP A 330 -1.24 -32.40 27.94
CA ASP A 330 -0.51 -32.16 29.20
C ASP A 330 -1.23 -32.76 30.41
N LYS A 331 -2.56 -32.65 30.47
CA LYS A 331 -3.36 -33.32 31.51
C LYS A 331 -3.23 -34.84 31.43
N ASN A 332 -3.35 -35.41 30.23
CA ASN A 332 -3.23 -36.86 30.06
C ASN A 332 -1.83 -37.38 30.40
N THR A 333 -0.77 -36.61 30.13
CA THR A 333 0.60 -36.98 30.55
C THR A 333 0.79 -36.87 32.06
N ALA A 334 0.19 -35.87 32.72
CA ALA A 334 0.27 -35.73 34.17
C ALA A 334 -0.49 -36.82 34.95
N TYR A 335 -1.60 -37.33 34.41
CA TYR A 335 -2.37 -38.41 35.04
C TYR A 335 -1.89 -39.84 34.69
N GLY A 336 -1.14 -40.01 33.60
CA GLY A 336 -0.62 -41.32 33.15
C GLY A 336 0.74 -41.73 33.75
N GLY A 337 1.31 -40.92 34.64
CA GLY A 337 2.62 -41.17 35.28
C GLY A 337 2.56 -41.75 36.70
N ARG A 338 1.49 -42.45 37.07
CA ARG A 338 1.38 -43.19 38.35
C ARG A 338 1.35 -44.69 38.14
#